data_AF-A0A6G4R9I9-F1
#
_entry.id   AF-A0A6G4R9I9-F1
#
_cell.length_a   1.000
_cell.length_b   1.000
_cell.length_c   1.000
_cell.angle_alpha   90.00
_cell.angle_beta   90.00
_cell.angle_gamma   90.00
#
_symmetry.space_group_name_H-M   'P 1'
#
loop_
_entity.id
_entity.type
_entity.pdbx_description
1 polymer ?
#
loop_
_entity_poly.entity_id
_entity_poly.type
_entity_poly.pdbx_seq_one_letter_code
_entity_poly.pdbx_strand_id
1 'polypeptide(L)'
;MELIDENGNLLGVVNVIDALVVLLVLAIGVAGIAVVTMGAPGPGDTESATETETQHVTLEADSQPDYVVERLEPGTEGTVAGDQNATVTDVQTIQSETLLRLEIEGEPVEDLDTINVGDEPVQFNRDLTVDFGLYAVNGSVSELGTEPTLNMERTSATVSLSLTEVDPTLGDALEAGPTATEGGDTVVTVTDVEREPSLLVLESDDGELHEHEHPRYEDLQVALEVEALETDDGLYYQGQRLGVGQDLALEFETLAATGTITQVESE
;
A
#
# COMPACT_ATOMS: atom_id res chain seq x y z
N MET A 1 -27.29 39.44 49.02
CA MET A 1 -27.26 38.13 49.71
C MET A 1 -26.02 37.42 49.22
N GLU A 2 -25.13 37.05 50.12
CA GLU A 2 -23.95 36.25 49.75
C GLU A 2 -24.42 34.82 49.47
N LEU A 3 -24.06 34.29 48.30
CA LEU A 3 -24.55 32.98 47.84
C LEU A 3 -23.77 31.81 48.45
N ILE A 4 -22.59 32.08 49.01
CA ILE A 4 -21.65 31.11 49.58
C ILE A 4 -21.19 31.64 50.95
N ASP A 5 -21.26 30.80 51.99
CA ASP A 5 -20.77 31.16 53.32
C ASP A 5 -19.30 30.80 53.54
N GLU A 6 -18.73 31.27 54.65
CA GLU A 6 -17.32 31.09 55.05
C GLU A 6 -16.93 29.61 55.27
N ASN A 7 -17.92 28.72 55.32
CA ASN A 7 -17.76 27.27 55.49
C ASN A 7 -17.92 26.51 54.16
N GLY A 8 -18.10 27.21 53.04
CA GLY A 8 -18.25 26.61 51.71
C GLY A 8 -19.62 25.99 51.48
N ASN A 9 -20.68 26.46 52.14
CA ASN A 9 -22.05 26.00 51.95
C ASN A 9 -22.79 26.92 50.96
N LEU A 10 -23.48 26.32 49.98
CA LEU A 10 -24.30 27.06 49.01
C LEU A 10 -25.70 27.26 49.62
N LEU A 11 -26.13 28.52 49.74
CA LEU A 11 -27.44 28.90 50.30
C LEU A 11 -27.73 28.36 51.72
N GLY A 12 -26.70 27.99 52.48
CA GLY A 12 -26.82 27.54 53.88
C GLY A 12 -27.41 26.14 54.08
N VAL A 13 -27.60 25.35 53.01
CA VAL A 13 -28.25 24.02 53.08
C VAL A 13 -27.40 22.90 52.46
N VAL A 14 -26.60 23.16 51.42
CA VAL A 14 -25.84 22.13 50.68
C VAL A 14 -24.38 22.53 50.45
N ASN A 15 -23.43 21.66 50.83
CA ASN A 15 -22.00 21.90 50.64
C ASN A 15 -21.68 22.20 49.16
N VAL A 16 -20.92 23.28 48.89
CA VAL A 16 -20.60 23.73 47.52
C VAL A 16 -19.92 22.65 46.70
N ILE A 17 -19.11 21.78 47.32
CA ILE A 17 -18.44 20.67 46.63
C ILE A 17 -19.47 19.63 46.17
N ASP A 18 -20.42 19.28 47.03
CA ASP A 18 -21.48 18.33 46.69
C ASP A 18 -22.44 18.90 45.64
N ALA A 19 -22.75 20.19 45.72
CA ALA A 19 -23.53 20.90 44.70
C ALA A 19 -22.83 20.90 43.32
N LEU A 20 -21.50 21.06 43.28
CA LEU A 20 -20.73 20.96 42.05
C LEU A 20 -20.66 19.53 41.50
N VAL A 21 -20.57 18.52 42.37
CA VAL A 21 -20.61 17.10 41.95
C VAL A 21 -21.99 16.75 41.39
N VAL A 22 -23.07 17.18 42.02
CA VAL A 22 -24.44 17.00 41.51
C VAL A 22 -24.65 17.73 40.19
N LEU A 23 -24.10 18.93 40.04
CA LEU A 23 -24.16 19.70 38.78
C LEU A 23 -23.32 19.01 37.69
N LEU A 24 -22.14 18.48 38.02
CA LEU A 24 -21.31 17.70 37.10
C LEU A 24 -22.02 16.41 36.66
N VAL A 25 -22.66 15.69 37.57
CA VAL A 25 -23.46 14.50 37.26
C VAL A 25 -24.69 14.85 36.41
N LEU A 26 -25.34 15.99 36.66
CA LEU A 26 -26.40 16.51 35.80
C LEU A 26 -25.86 16.93 34.42
N ALA A 27 -24.69 17.55 34.34
CA ALA A 27 -24.07 17.94 33.07
C ALA A 27 -23.66 16.72 32.24
N ILE A 28 -23.09 15.69 32.88
CA ILE A 28 -22.78 14.40 32.24
C ILE A 28 -24.07 13.66 31.88
N GLY A 29 -25.12 13.73 32.69
CA GLY A 29 -26.43 13.16 32.38
C GLY A 29 -27.11 13.84 31.20
N VAL A 30 -26.93 15.16 31.02
CA VAL A 30 -27.48 15.91 29.89
C VAL A 30 -26.62 15.74 28.62
N ALA A 31 -25.29 15.68 28.75
CA ALA A 31 -24.38 15.41 27.62
C ALA A 31 -24.43 13.95 27.15
N GLY A 32 -24.64 12.99 28.06
CA GLY A 32 -24.83 11.57 27.75
C GLY A 32 -26.19 11.25 27.14
N ILE A 33 -27.16 12.16 27.22
CA ILE A 33 -28.44 12.05 26.49
C ILE A 33 -28.34 12.76 25.13
N ALA A 34 -27.50 13.78 24.97
CA ALA A 34 -27.41 14.55 23.72
C ALA A 34 -26.62 13.86 22.58
N VAL A 35 -25.74 12.89 22.86
CA VAL A 35 -25.11 12.05 21.82
C VAL A 35 -26.04 10.91 21.36
N VAL A 36 -27.13 10.64 22.11
CA VAL A 36 -28.16 9.64 21.78
C VAL A 36 -29.47 10.28 21.30
N THR A 37 -29.57 11.61 21.21
CA THR A 37 -30.82 12.28 20.82
C THR A 37 -30.60 13.46 19.86
N MET A 38 -30.10 13.17 18.66
CA MET A 38 -30.56 13.91 17.48
C MET A 38 -31.53 13.02 16.70
N GLY A 39 -32.71 12.85 17.29
CA GLY A 39 -33.84 12.09 16.75
C GLY A 39 -34.94 12.03 17.80
N ALA A 40 -36.05 12.72 17.59
CA ALA A 40 -37.20 12.63 18.47
C ALA A 40 -37.92 11.30 18.21
N PRO A 41 -38.14 10.42 19.21
CA PRO A 41 -38.92 9.22 18.98
C PRO A 41 -40.41 9.55 19.03
N GLY A 42 -41.09 9.42 17.89
CA GLY A 42 -42.52 9.13 17.88
C GLY A 42 -42.76 7.68 18.36
N PRO A 43 -43.92 7.36 18.96
CA PRO A 43 -44.23 5.98 19.31
C PRO A 43 -44.58 5.22 18.03
N GLY A 44 -43.57 4.68 17.35
CA GLY A 44 -43.78 4.02 16.06
C GLY A 44 -42.60 3.24 15.51
N ASP A 45 -41.37 3.75 15.61
CA ASP A 45 -40.25 3.18 14.86
C ASP A 45 -39.06 2.94 15.79
N THR A 46 -38.94 1.70 16.27
CA THR A 46 -37.64 1.17 16.65
C THR A 46 -36.88 1.05 15.33
N GLU A 47 -36.11 2.07 14.97
CA GLU A 47 -35.08 1.93 13.94
C GLU A 47 -34.15 0.82 14.46
N SER A 48 -34.26 -0.38 13.88
CA SER A 48 -33.21 -1.38 14.03
C SER A 48 -31.93 -0.66 13.64
N ALA A 49 -30.97 -0.57 14.57
CA ALA A 49 -29.61 -0.28 14.15
C ALA A 49 -29.28 -1.38 13.14
N THR A 50 -29.12 -1.00 11.87
CA THR A 50 -28.67 -1.91 10.83
C THR A 50 -27.34 -2.48 11.31
N GLU A 51 -27.32 -3.77 11.61
CA GLU A 51 -26.10 -4.46 11.98
C GLU A 51 -25.20 -4.46 10.74
N THR A 52 -24.09 -3.74 10.80
CA THR A 52 -23.09 -3.70 9.73
C THR A 52 -21.92 -4.59 10.11
N GLU A 53 -21.40 -5.31 9.14
CA GLU A 53 -20.17 -6.09 9.25
C GLU A 53 -19.11 -5.52 8.32
N THR A 54 -17.86 -5.76 8.70
CA THR A 54 -16.69 -5.38 7.92
C THR A 54 -16.19 -6.58 7.13
N GLN A 55 -15.99 -6.40 5.83
CA GLN A 55 -15.46 -7.42 4.94
C GLN A 55 -14.24 -6.87 4.21
N HIS A 56 -13.17 -7.67 4.11
CA HIS A 56 -12.09 -7.33 3.19
C HIS A 56 -12.37 -7.89 1.80
N VAL A 57 -12.21 -7.03 0.80
CA VAL A 57 -12.47 -7.30 -0.61
C VAL A 57 -11.22 -6.95 -1.40
N THR A 58 -10.72 -7.87 -2.21
CA THR A 58 -9.66 -7.57 -3.18
C THR A 58 -10.29 -7.23 -4.53
N LEU A 59 -9.99 -6.04 -5.04
CA LEU A 59 -10.29 -5.66 -6.42
C LEU A 59 -9.07 -5.86 -7.30
N GLU A 60 -9.28 -6.49 -8.44
CA GLU A 60 -8.35 -6.51 -9.56
C GLU A 60 -8.73 -5.37 -10.50
N ALA A 61 -7.91 -4.33 -10.53
CA ALA A 61 -8.05 -3.20 -11.42
C ALA A 61 -7.07 -3.32 -12.58
N ASP A 62 -7.53 -2.93 -13.78
CA ASP A 62 -6.67 -2.74 -14.94
C ASP A 62 -5.54 -1.73 -14.64
N SER A 63 -4.61 -1.60 -15.58
CA SER A 63 -3.51 -0.64 -15.51
C SER A 63 -3.95 0.77 -15.14
N GLN A 64 -3.48 1.18 -13.97
CA GLN A 64 -3.65 2.52 -13.45
C GLN A 64 -2.44 3.39 -13.84
N PRO A 65 -2.65 4.68 -14.13
CA PRO A 65 -1.53 5.61 -14.27
C PRO A 65 -0.70 5.68 -12.99
N ASP A 66 0.62 5.87 -13.10
CA ASP A 66 1.54 5.93 -11.94
C ASP A 66 1.04 6.89 -10.85
N TYR A 67 0.58 8.09 -11.26
CA TYR A 67 0.06 9.09 -10.32
C TYR A 67 -1.18 8.63 -9.52
N VAL A 68 -1.93 7.63 -10.00
CA VAL A 68 -3.03 7.03 -9.24
C VAL A 68 -2.49 6.01 -8.25
N VAL A 69 -1.59 5.12 -8.70
CA VAL A 69 -0.96 4.09 -7.85
C VAL A 69 -0.22 4.73 -6.68
N GLU A 70 0.56 5.79 -6.93
CA GLU A 70 1.29 6.56 -5.91
C GLU A 70 0.40 7.21 -4.85
N ARG A 71 -0.92 7.30 -5.08
CA ARG A 71 -1.90 7.84 -4.13
C ARG A 71 -2.71 6.76 -3.42
N LEU A 72 -2.65 5.52 -3.90
CA LEU A 72 -3.30 4.39 -3.27
C LEU A 72 -2.36 3.87 -2.19
N GLU A 73 -2.58 4.34 -0.97
CA GLU A 73 -1.81 3.93 0.20
C GLU A 73 -2.74 3.31 1.26
N PRO A 74 -2.27 2.37 2.10
CA PRO A 74 -3.02 1.92 3.26
C PRO A 74 -3.50 3.09 4.13
N GLY A 75 -4.78 3.07 4.49
CA GLY A 75 -5.49 4.15 5.18
C GLY A 75 -6.15 5.18 4.25
N THR A 76 -6.04 5.05 2.93
CA THR A 76 -6.77 5.90 1.98
C THR A 76 -8.27 5.60 2.08
N GLU A 77 -9.06 6.62 2.43
CA GLU A 77 -10.51 6.52 2.54
C GLU A 77 -11.20 6.87 1.22
N GLY A 78 -12.21 6.09 0.85
CA GLY A 78 -13.07 6.29 -0.30
C GLY A 78 -14.48 5.81 -0.04
N THR A 79 -15.30 5.83 -1.09
CA THR A 79 -16.68 5.34 -1.03
C THR A 79 -16.98 4.36 -2.15
N VAL A 80 -17.82 3.37 -1.85
CA VAL A 80 -18.42 2.45 -2.82
C VAL A 80 -19.93 2.63 -2.81
N ALA A 81 -20.59 2.32 -3.92
CA ALA A 81 -22.05 2.46 -4.06
C ALA A 81 -22.61 3.86 -3.71
N GLY A 82 -21.79 4.92 -3.78
CA GLY A 82 -22.18 6.31 -3.58
C GLY A 82 -21.91 6.88 -2.19
N ASP A 83 -21.99 6.06 -1.13
CA ASP A 83 -21.88 6.56 0.24
C ASP A 83 -21.40 5.51 1.27
N GLN A 84 -21.17 4.25 0.90
CA GLN A 84 -20.60 3.27 1.82
C GLN A 84 -19.09 3.46 1.93
N ASN A 85 -18.58 3.48 3.17
CA ASN A 85 -17.16 3.64 3.44
C ASN A 85 -16.36 2.46 2.91
N ALA A 86 -15.24 2.77 2.26
CA ALA A 86 -14.21 1.81 1.89
C ALA A 86 -12.84 2.38 2.26
N THR A 87 -12.02 1.59 2.94
CA THR A 87 -10.66 1.97 3.31
C THR A 87 -9.67 1.06 2.61
N VAL A 88 -8.69 1.63 1.93
CA VAL A 88 -7.58 0.86 1.38
C VAL A 88 -6.75 0.30 2.52
N THR A 89 -6.55 -1.02 2.56
CA THR A 89 -5.73 -1.67 3.59
C THR A 89 -4.42 -2.22 3.03
N ASP A 90 -4.37 -2.54 1.74
CA ASP A 90 -3.17 -3.02 1.07
C ASP A 90 -3.26 -2.79 -0.45
N VAL A 91 -2.11 -2.59 -1.09
CA VAL A 91 -2.01 -2.29 -2.53
C VAL A 91 -0.81 -3.03 -3.08
N GLN A 92 -1.01 -3.79 -4.15
CA GLN A 92 0.07 -4.44 -4.86
C GLN A 92 -0.10 -4.26 -6.37
N THR A 93 0.97 -3.87 -7.05
CA THR A 93 1.02 -3.90 -8.51
C THR A 93 1.81 -5.11 -8.97
N ILE A 94 1.25 -5.89 -9.89
CA ILE A 94 1.92 -6.99 -10.60
C ILE A 94 1.78 -6.72 -12.09
N GLN A 95 2.91 -6.61 -12.79
CA GLN A 95 3.03 -6.19 -14.19
C GLN A 95 2.41 -4.82 -14.43
N SER A 96 1.13 -4.80 -14.77
CA SER A 96 0.34 -3.60 -15.00
C SER A 96 -1.04 -3.73 -14.36
N GLU A 97 -1.29 -4.76 -13.56
CA GLU A 97 -2.53 -4.96 -12.83
C GLU A 97 -2.33 -4.45 -11.40
N THR A 98 -3.32 -3.72 -10.89
CA THR A 98 -3.32 -3.21 -9.52
C THR A 98 -4.32 -4.00 -8.71
N LEU A 99 -3.82 -4.73 -7.72
CA LEU A 99 -4.63 -5.39 -6.70
C LEU A 99 -4.84 -4.42 -5.54
N LEU A 100 -6.09 -4.16 -5.22
CA LEU A 100 -6.52 -3.22 -4.19
C LEU A 100 -7.30 -3.97 -3.11
N ARG A 101 -6.72 -4.11 -1.92
CA ARG A 101 -7.42 -4.66 -0.75
C ARG A 101 -8.16 -3.53 -0.06
N LEU A 102 -9.47 -3.70 0.09
CA LEU A 102 -10.37 -2.75 0.71
C LEU A 102 -11.02 -3.37 1.94
N GLU A 103 -11.06 -2.62 3.04
CA GLU A 103 -11.98 -2.84 4.14
C GLU A 103 -13.29 -2.11 3.82
N ILE A 104 -14.40 -2.83 3.70
CA ILE A 104 -15.72 -2.25 3.37
C ILE A 104 -16.70 -2.60 4.48
N GLU A 105 -17.49 -1.60 4.90
CA GLU A 105 -18.59 -1.78 5.84
C GLU A 105 -19.92 -1.94 5.08
N GLY A 106 -20.70 -2.96 5.42
CA GLY A 106 -21.99 -3.22 4.78
C GLY A 106 -22.91 -4.13 5.58
N GLU A 107 -24.15 -4.26 5.11
CA GLU A 107 -25.15 -5.15 5.72
C GLU A 107 -24.80 -6.61 5.42
N PRO A 108 -24.73 -7.50 6.43
CA PRO A 108 -24.48 -8.91 6.18
C PRO A 108 -25.64 -9.54 5.43
N VAL A 109 -25.33 -10.49 4.56
CA VAL A 109 -26.34 -11.24 3.83
C VAL A 109 -26.67 -12.51 4.60
N GLU A 110 -27.96 -12.71 4.89
CA GLU A 110 -28.42 -13.91 5.60
C GLU A 110 -27.92 -15.19 4.90
N ASP A 111 -27.37 -16.13 5.68
CA ASP A 111 -26.84 -17.42 5.24
C ASP A 111 -25.62 -17.36 4.28
N LEU A 112 -25.00 -16.19 4.06
CA LEU A 112 -23.78 -16.04 3.27
C LEU A 112 -22.68 -15.31 4.07
N ASP A 113 -21.43 -15.75 3.93
CA ASP A 113 -20.26 -15.04 4.43
C ASP A 113 -19.89 -13.87 3.50
N THR A 114 -20.77 -12.88 3.36
CA THR A 114 -20.56 -11.66 2.56
C THR A 114 -21.45 -10.51 3.04
N ILE A 115 -21.10 -9.29 2.61
CA ILE A 115 -21.87 -8.08 2.85
C ILE A 115 -22.52 -7.56 1.56
N ASN A 116 -23.54 -6.73 1.72
CA ASN A 116 -24.09 -5.90 0.64
C ASN A 116 -23.24 -4.65 0.43
N VAL A 117 -22.99 -4.34 -0.83
CA VAL A 117 -22.50 -3.05 -1.31
C VAL A 117 -23.53 -2.49 -2.28
N GLY A 118 -24.18 -1.41 -1.90
CA GLY A 118 -25.47 -0.96 -2.43
C GLY A 118 -26.55 -1.98 -2.08
N ASP A 119 -27.44 -2.25 -3.03
CA ASP A 119 -28.51 -3.25 -2.90
C ASP A 119 -28.07 -4.68 -3.28
N GLU A 120 -26.77 -4.91 -3.52
CA GLU A 120 -26.26 -6.17 -4.06
C GLU A 120 -25.13 -6.78 -3.21
N PRO A 121 -25.12 -8.12 -3.03
CA PRO A 121 -24.03 -8.81 -2.34
C PRO A 121 -22.70 -8.66 -3.10
N VAL A 122 -21.59 -8.55 -2.36
CA VAL A 122 -20.26 -8.68 -2.96
C VAL A 122 -20.02 -10.14 -3.35
N GLN A 123 -19.61 -10.36 -4.59
CA GLN A 123 -19.34 -11.68 -5.19
C GLN A 123 -18.13 -11.59 -6.10
N PHE A 124 -17.46 -12.71 -6.34
CA PHE A 124 -16.39 -12.81 -7.33
C PHE A 124 -16.84 -12.31 -8.71
N ASN A 125 -15.94 -11.62 -9.41
CA ASN A 125 -16.15 -11.05 -10.75
C ASN A 125 -17.27 -10.00 -10.81
N ARG A 126 -17.63 -9.40 -9.67
CA ARG A 126 -18.46 -8.19 -9.64
C ARG A 126 -17.58 -6.97 -9.80
N ASP A 127 -17.94 -6.06 -10.71
CA ASP A 127 -17.27 -4.78 -10.83
C ASP A 127 -17.69 -3.84 -9.69
N LEU A 128 -16.71 -3.23 -9.04
CA LEU A 128 -16.89 -2.16 -8.07
C LEU A 128 -16.11 -0.93 -8.50
N THR A 129 -16.73 0.24 -8.29
CA THR A 129 -16.06 1.54 -8.43
C THR A 129 -15.85 2.10 -7.04
N VAL A 130 -14.60 2.39 -6.69
CA VAL A 130 -14.23 3.08 -5.46
C VAL A 130 -13.94 4.53 -5.81
N ASP A 131 -14.72 5.44 -5.25
CA ASP A 131 -14.57 6.89 -5.42
C ASP A 131 -13.74 7.47 -4.26
N PHE A 132 -12.57 8.00 -4.58
CA PHE A 132 -11.65 8.68 -3.66
C PHE A 132 -11.79 10.21 -3.73
N GLY A 133 -12.91 10.71 -4.26
CA GLY A 133 -13.24 12.13 -4.44
C GLY A 133 -12.58 12.80 -5.65
N LEU A 134 -11.25 12.72 -5.77
CA LEU A 134 -10.50 13.32 -6.88
C LEU A 134 -10.29 12.37 -8.06
N TYR A 135 -10.35 11.07 -7.80
CA TYR A 135 -10.20 9.99 -8.77
C TYR A 135 -11.04 8.80 -8.31
N ALA A 136 -11.28 7.87 -9.22
CA ALA A 136 -11.97 6.63 -8.93
C ALA A 136 -11.21 5.47 -9.55
N VAL A 137 -11.20 4.34 -8.86
CA VAL A 137 -10.63 3.07 -9.34
C VAL A 137 -11.78 2.13 -9.63
N ASN A 138 -11.73 1.47 -10.78
CA ASN A 138 -12.69 0.45 -11.18
C ASN A 138 -11.95 -0.88 -11.19
N GLY A 139 -12.53 -1.90 -10.58
CA GLY A 139 -11.96 -3.23 -10.57
C GLY A 139 -13.00 -4.31 -10.34
N SER A 140 -12.66 -5.52 -10.73
CA SER A 140 -13.48 -6.71 -10.50
C SER A 140 -13.05 -7.38 -9.19
N VAL A 141 -14.02 -7.83 -8.39
CA VAL A 141 -13.74 -8.55 -7.14
C VAL A 141 -13.06 -9.88 -7.44
N SER A 142 -11.82 -10.05 -7.01
CA SER A 142 -11.03 -11.28 -7.20
C SER A 142 -10.92 -12.12 -5.93
N GLU A 143 -11.07 -11.52 -4.75
CA GLU A 143 -11.02 -12.24 -3.47
C GLU A 143 -11.95 -11.60 -2.41
N LEU A 144 -12.52 -12.45 -1.55
CA LEU A 144 -13.16 -12.07 -0.30
C LEU A 144 -12.36 -12.70 0.85
N GLY A 145 -11.98 -11.89 1.83
CA GLY A 145 -11.14 -12.36 2.93
C GLY A 145 -11.41 -11.61 4.23
N THR A 146 -10.80 -12.11 5.31
CA THR A 146 -10.89 -11.49 6.65
C THR A 146 -9.65 -10.68 7.01
N GLU A 147 -8.57 -10.85 6.25
CA GLU A 147 -7.26 -10.26 6.55
C GLU A 147 -7.10 -8.88 5.89
N PRO A 148 -6.41 -7.92 6.51
CA PRO A 148 -6.22 -6.59 5.94
C PRO A 148 -5.19 -6.55 4.81
N THR A 149 -4.35 -7.58 4.68
CA THR A 149 -3.30 -7.66 3.66
C THR A 149 -3.67 -8.65 2.57
N LEU A 150 -3.08 -8.44 1.39
CA LEU A 150 -3.11 -9.41 0.31
C LEU A 150 -2.33 -10.66 0.73
N ASN A 151 -2.88 -11.83 0.42
CA ASN A 151 -2.26 -13.12 0.72
C ASN A 151 -1.19 -13.44 -0.33
N MET A 152 -0.06 -12.74 -0.26
CA MET A 152 1.03 -12.87 -1.22
C MET A 152 2.32 -13.16 -0.47
N GLU A 153 3.04 -14.17 -0.94
CA GLU A 153 4.27 -14.59 -0.31
C GLU A 153 5.40 -13.66 -0.77
N ARG A 154 6.11 -13.06 0.18
CA ARG A 154 7.34 -12.30 -0.09
C ARG A 154 8.53 -13.18 0.21
N THR A 155 9.50 -13.19 -0.68
CA THR A 155 10.73 -13.96 -0.55
C THR A 155 11.93 -13.14 -0.99
N SER A 156 13.08 -13.45 -0.42
CA SER A 156 14.36 -12.90 -0.84
C SER A 156 14.85 -13.64 -2.08
N ALA A 157 15.27 -12.87 -3.09
CA ALA A 157 15.81 -13.37 -4.33
C ALA A 157 17.17 -12.76 -4.62
N THR A 158 18.14 -13.61 -4.97
CA THR A 158 19.42 -13.17 -5.55
C THR A 158 19.25 -12.99 -7.05
N VAL A 159 19.54 -11.79 -7.54
CA VAL A 159 19.49 -11.43 -8.96
C VAL A 159 20.88 -11.02 -9.40
N SER A 160 21.31 -11.45 -10.59
CA SER A 160 22.52 -10.95 -11.23
C SER A 160 22.14 -10.10 -12.45
N LEU A 161 22.69 -8.90 -12.53
CA LEU A 161 22.51 -7.98 -13.65
C LEU A 161 23.80 -7.83 -14.45
N SER A 162 23.66 -7.73 -15.77
CA SER A 162 24.72 -7.27 -16.66
C SER A 162 24.43 -5.84 -17.10
N LEU A 163 25.39 -4.95 -16.86
CA LEU A 163 25.38 -3.58 -17.35
C LEU A 163 26.56 -3.43 -18.31
N THR A 164 26.33 -2.81 -19.46
CA THR A 164 27.36 -2.66 -20.50
C THR A 164 27.68 -1.19 -20.73
N GLU A 165 28.92 -0.92 -21.15
CA GLU A 165 29.41 0.43 -21.48
C GLU A 165 29.19 1.46 -20.35
N VAL A 166 29.41 1.04 -19.09
CA VAL A 166 29.17 1.84 -17.89
C VAL A 166 30.30 2.81 -17.62
N ASP A 167 29.96 4.06 -17.25
CA ASP A 167 30.96 5.01 -16.78
C ASP A 167 31.52 4.56 -15.41
N PRO A 168 32.85 4.61 -15.18
CA PRO A 168 33.45 4.16 -13.91
C PRO A 168 32.86 4.82 -12.67
N THR A 169 32.35 6.05 -12.79
CA THR A 169 31.68 6.75 -11.68
C THR A 169 30.43 6.00 -11.19
N LEU A 170 29.67 5.38 -12.11
CA LEU A 170 28.52 4.55 -11.77
C LEU A 170 28.97 3.21 -11.17
N GLY A 171 30.02 2.60 -11.73
CA GLY A 171 30.64 1.40 -11.17
C GLY A 171 31.06 1.60 -9.71
N ASP A 172 31.77 2.69 -9.42
CA ASP A 172 32.21 3.07 -8.07
C ASP A 172 31.02 3.28 -7.12
N ALA A 173 29.94 3.88 -7.61
CA ALA A 173 28.72 4.11 -6.82
C ALA A 173 27.99 2.80 -6.49
N LEU A 174 27.99 1.82 -7.41
CA LEU A 174 27.38 0.50 -7.18
C LEU A 174 28.23 -0.36 -6.21
N GLU A 175 29.56 -0.35 -6.35
CA GLU A 175 30.45 -1.10 -5.45
C GLU A 175 30.45 -0.55 -4.02
N ALA A 176 30.06 0.72 -3.83
CA ALA A 176 29.83 1.28 -2.50
C ALA A 176 28.69 0.58 -1.73
N GLY A 177 27.90 -0.28 -2.40
CA GLY A 177 26.83 -1.08 -1.81
C GLY A 177 25.59 -0.25 -1.46
N PRO A 178 25.01 0.52 -2.39
CA PRO A 178 23.80 1.27 -2.11
C PRO A 178 22.63 0.32 -1.81
N THR A 179 21.69 0.80 -1.00
CA THR A 179 20.45 0.09 -0.69
C THR A 179 19.24 0.92 -1.14
N ALA A 180 18.19 0.23 -1.60
CA ALA A 180 16.90 0.86 -1.87
C ALA A 180 15.95 0.54 -0.71
N THR A 181 15.16 1.52 -0.30
CA THR A 181 14.19 1.36 0.79
C THR A 181 12.78 1.74 0.35
N GLU A 182 11.81 1.00 0.88
CA GLU A 182 10.38 1.23 0.67
C GLU A 182 9.69 1.14 2.03
N GLY A 183 8.89 2.14 2.41
CA GLY A 183 8.28 2.18 3.75
C GLY A 183 9.28 2.23 4.92
N GLY A 184 10.58 2.42 4.66
CA GLY A 184 11.65 2.35 5.66
C GLY A 184 12.35 0.99 5.75
N ASP A 185 11.85 -0.02 5.05
CA ASP A 185 12.46 -1.35 4.95
C ASP A 185 13.39 -1.42 3.75
N THR A 186 14.51 -2.13 3.87
CA THR A 186 15.45 -2.32 2.74
C THR A 186 14.91 -3.40 1.82
N VAL A 187 14.65 -3.03 0.57
CA VAL A 187 14.06 -3.92 -0.44
C VAL A 187 15.05 -4.35 -1.52
N VAL A 188 16.16 -3.64 -1.66
CA VAL A 188 17.28 -4.02 -2.54
C VAL A 188 18.59 -3.75 -1.83
N THR A 189 19.50 -4.72 -1.90
CA THR A 189 20.90 -4.57 -1.46
C THR A 189 21.82 -5.02 -2.58
N VAL A 190 22.78 -4.17 -2.96
CA VAL A 190 23.88 -4.60 -3.83
C VAL A 190 24.88 -5.39 -3.00
N THR A 191 25.11 -6.65 -3.36
CA THR A 191 25.94 -7.58 -2.58
C THR A 191 27.32 -7.80 -3.19
N ASP A 192 27.44 -7.73 -4.52
CA ASP A 192 28.72 -7.88 -5.21
C ASP A 192 28.71 -7.12 -6.56
N VAL A 193 29.89 -6.64 -6.97
CA VAL A 193 30.09 -5.95 -8.25
C VAL A 193 31.40 -6.42 -8.87
N GLU A 194 31.30 -7.18 -9.95
CA GLU A 194 32.43 -7.55 -10.80
C GLU A 194 32.55 -6.55 -11.97
N ARG A 195 33.79 -6.18 -12.32
CA ARG A 195 34.06 -5.19 -13.36
C ARG A 195 35.06 -5.69 -14.38
N GLU A 196 34.79 -5.40 -15.64
CA GLU A 196 35.68 -5.69 -16.77
C GLU A 196 35.70 -4.48 -17.71
N PRO A 197 36.82 -4.14 -18.38
CA PRO A 197 36.79 -3.11 -19.41
C PRO A 197 35.82 -3.50 -20.53
N SER A 198 34.97 -2.58 -20.98
CA SER A 198 34.11 -2.84 -22.15
C SER A 198 34.95 -3.07 -23.41
N LEU A 199 34.41 -3.76 -24.40
CA LEU A 199 35.13 -4.04 -25.65
C LEU A 199 34.73 -3.09 -26.78
N LEU A 200 35.72 -2.59 -27.51
CA LEU A 200 35.63 -1.88 -28.78
C LEU A 200 35.95 -2.83 -29.92
N VAL A 201 35.03 -2.95 -30.89
CA VAL A 201 35.28 -3.65 -32.15
C VAL A 201 35.66 -2.62 -33.22
N LEU A 202 36.89 -2.69 -33.70
CA LEU A 202 37.42 -1.80 -34.74
C LEU A 202 37.64 -2.57 -36.04
N GLU A 203 37.25 -1.97 -37.16
CA GLU A 203 37.55 -2.51 -38.50
C GLU A 203 38.85 -1.87 -39.02
N SER A 204 39.82 -2.71 -39.40
CA SER A 204 41.05 -2.29 -40.06
C SER A 204 40.82 -1.90 -41.52
N ASP A 205 41.78 -1.19 -42.13
CA ASP A 205 41.73 -0.80 -43.56
C ASP A 205 41.57 -1.99 -44.53
N ASP A 206 41.99 -3.18 -44.11
CA ASP A 206 41.87 -4.44 -44.85
C ASP A 206 40.51 -5.16 -44.64
N GLY A 207 39.61 -4.59 -43.82
CA GLY A 207 38.27 -5.12 -43.52
C GLY A 207 38.23 -6.18 -42.42
N GLU A 208 39.33 -6.41 -41.69
CA GLU A 208 39.37 -7.32 -40.54
C GLU A 208 38.87 -6.64 -39.25
N LEU A 209 38.09 -7.35 -38.45
CA LEU A 209 37.61 -6.88 -37.14
C LEU A 209 38.58 -7.25 -36.03
N HIS A 210 38.91 -6.28 -35.17
CA HIS A 210 39.76 -6.46 -34.00
C HIS A 210 39.07 -5.95 -32.73
N GLU A 211 39.18 -6.72 -31.66
CA GLU A 211 38.69 -6.35 -30.34
C GLU A 211 39.79 -5.61 -29.55
N HIS A 212 39.41 -4.52 -28.91
CA HIS A 212 40.27 -3.71 -28.04
C HIS A 212 39.50 -3.32 -26.78
N GLU A 213 40.19 -3.14 -25.65
CA GLU A 213 39.56 -2.62 -24.44
C GLU A 213 39.16 -1.14 -24.64
N HIS A 214 37.98 -0.76 -24.17
CA HIS A 214 37.52 0.62 -24.15
C HIS A 214 38.34 1.40 -23.13
N PRO A 215 38.90 2.58 -23.47
CA PRO A 215 39.77 3.34 -22.57
C PRO A 215 39.06 3.99 -21.37
N ARG A 216 37.77 3.73 -21.17
CA ARG A 216 36.93 4.44 -20.19
C ARG A 216 35.78 3.61 -19.66
N TYR A 217 34.95 3.04 -20.54
CA TYR A 217 33.76 2.33 -20.13
C TYR A 217 34.09 0.91 -19.68
N GLU A 218 33.28 0.42 -18.74
CA GLU A 218 33.40 -0.87 -18.10
C GLU A 218 32.07 -1.63 -18.25
N ASP A 219 32.14 -2.94 -18.40
CA ASP A 219 30.99 -3.83 -18.25
C ASP A 219 30.97 -4.33 -16.81
N LEU A 220 29.78 -4.35 -16.20
CA LEU A 220 29.58 -4.73 -14.81
C LEU A 220 28.69 -5.96 -14.73
N GLN A 221 29.04 -6.88 -13.83
CA GLN A 221 28.14 -7.92 -13.31
C GLN A 221 27.82 -7.57 -11.86
N VAL A 222 26.56 -7.29 -11.59
CA VAL A 222 26.09 -6.81 -10.28
C VAL A 222 25.19 -7.88 -9.66
N ALA A 223 25.60 -8.43 -8.53
CA ALA A 223 24.75 -9.29 -7.72
C ALA A 223 23.99 -8.44 -6.69
N LEU A 224 22.71 -8.74 -6.52
CA LEU A 224 21.83 -8.02 -5.62
C LEU A 224 20.81 -8.95 -4.98
N GLU A 225 20.50 -8.69 -3.71
CA GLU A 225 19.40 -9.30 -2.98
C GLU A 225 18.18 -8.38 -3.06
N VAL A 226 17.03 -8.95 -3.45
CA VAL A 226 15.77 -8.25 -3.66
C VAL A 226 14.66 -8.90 -2.86
N GLU A 227 13.88 -8.10 -2.16
CA GLU A 227 12.59 -8.52 -1.63
C GLU A 227 11.58 -8.59 -2.77
N ALA A 228 11.23 -9.81 -3.18
CA ALA A 228 10.36 -10.08 -4.30
C ALA A 228 9.03 -10.68 -3.85
N LEU A 229 7.99 -10.41 -4.63
CA LEU A 229 6.70 -11.05 -4.53
C LEU A 229 6.71 -12.37 -5.31
N GLU A 230 6.37 -13.47 -4.66
CA GLU A 230 6.18 -14.76 -5.32
C GLU A 230 4.72 -14.94 -5.74
N THR A 231 4.55 -15.38 -6.99
CA THR A 231 3.26 -15.74 -7.58
C THR A 231 3.40 -17.05 -8.36
N ASP A 232 2.28 -17.63 -8.79
CA ASP A 232 2.30 -18.84 -9.62
C ASP A 232 3.07 -18.67 -10.95
N ASP A 233 3.20 -17.44 -11.46
CA ASP A 233 3.86 -17.12 -12.74
C ASP A 233 5.33 -16.65 -12.60
N GLY A 234 5.80 -16.54 -11.35
CA GLY A 234 7.19 -16.23 -10.99
C GLY A 234 7.34 -15.11 -9.96
N LEU A 235 8.57 -14.59 -9.87
CA LEU A 235 8.96 -13.55 -8.93
C LEU A 235 8.80 -12.16 -9.55
N TYR A 236 8.35 -11.20 -8.73
CA TYR A 236 8.12 -9.82 -9.13
C TYR A 236 8.75 -8.83 -8.15
N TYR A 237 9.39 -7.80 -8.67
CA TYR A 237 9.87 -6.65 -7.89
C TYR A 237 9.25 -5.38 -8.46
N GLN A 238 8.58 -4.60 -7.62
CA GLN A 238 7.83 -3.39 -8.05
C GLN A 238 6.92 -3.66 -9.27
N GLY A 239 6.27 -4.81 -9.29
CA GLY A 239 5.44 -5.27 -10.39
C GLY A 239 6.19 -5.75 -11.63
N GLN A 240 7.51 -5.59 -11.72
CA GLN A 240 8.30 -6.11 -12.84
C GLN A 240 8.70 -7.57 -12.61
N ARG A 241 8.52 -8.42 -13.63
CA ARG A 241 8.89 -9.82 -13.54
C ARG A 241 10.42 -9.97 -13.49
N LEU A 242 10.93 -10.65 -12.47
CA LEU A 242 12.34 -11.02 -12.39
C LEU A 242 12.62 -12.23 -13.29
N GLY A 243 13.13 -11.97 -14.50
CA GLY A 243 13.40 -13.02 -15.47
C GLY A 243 14.62 -12.74 -16.33
N VAL A 244 15.39 -13.79 -16.65
CA VAL A 244 16.60 -13.68 -17.48
C VAL A 244 16.27 -13.05 -18.83
N GLY A 245 17.08 -12.06 -19.22
CA GLY A 245 16.93 -11.26 -20.44
C GLY A 245 15.94 -10.10 -20.32
N GLN A 246 15.32 -9.88 -19.16
CA GLN A 246 14.57 -8.66 -18.87
C GLN A 246 15.48 -7.58 -18.32
N ASP A 247 15.18 -6.32 -18.59
CA ASP A 247 15.87 -5.20 -17.96
C ASP A 247 15.23 -4.92 -16.60
N LEU A 248 16.07 -4.67 -15.61
CA LEU A 248 15.68 -4.24 -14.27
C LEU A 248 16.20 -2.82 -14.04
N ALA A 249 15.30 -1.90 -13.75
CA ALA A 249 15.65 -0.57 -13.28
C ALA A 249 15.85 -0.62 -11.76
N LEU A 250 16.99 -0.12 -11.31
CA LEU A 250 17.33 0.03 -9.91
C LEU A 250 17.28 1.52 -9.56
N GLU A 251 16.44 1.87 -8.60
CA GLU A 251 16.32 3.23 -8.10
C GLU A 251 16.73 3.27 -6.63
N PHE A 252 17.88 3.89 -6.38
CA PHE A 252 18.40 4.18 -5.05
C PHE A 252 18.23 5.67 -4.76
N GLU A 253 18.43 6.08 -3.50
CA GLU A 253 18.22 7.47 -3.05
C GLU A 253 18.95 8.52 -3.91
N THR A 254 20.14 8.22 -4.40
CA THR A 254 20.98 9.16 -5.18
C THR A 254 21.51 8.60 -6.49
N LEU A 255 21.10 7.37 -6.85
CA LEU A 255 21.66 6.60 -7.94
C LEU A 255 20.53 5.88 -8.66
N ALA A 256 20.55 5.89 -9.99
CA ALA A 256 19.72 5.02 -10.79
C ALA A 256 20.61 4.23 -11.76
N ALA A 257 20.29 2.96 -11.95
CA ALA A 257 20.98 2.07 -12.88
C ALA A 257 19.96 1.18 -13.60
N THR A 258 20.30 0.71 -14.79
CA THR A 258 19.49 -0.27 -15.51
C THR A 258 20.41 -1.32 -16.07
N GLY A 259 20.10 -2.58 -15.81
CA GLY A 259 20.87 -3.72 -16.30
C GLY A 259 19.96 -4.86 -16.73
N THR A 260 20.48 -5.73 -17.59
CA THR A 260 19.75 -6.91 -18.04
C THR A 260 19.98 -8.06 -17.07
N ILE A 261 18.91 -8.69 -16.60
CA ILE A 261 18.96 -9.84 -15.70
C ILE A 261 19.63 -11.02 -16.42
N THR A 262 20.70 -11.55 -15.84
CA THR A 262 21.41 -12.74 -16.33
C THR A 262 21.11 -13.99 -15.50
N GLN A 263 20.74 -13.82 -14.23
CA GLN A 263 20.42 -14.91 -13.31
C GLN A 263 19.41 -14.45 -12.24
N VAL A 264 18.55 -15.37 -11.80
CA VAL A 264 17.60 -15.19 -10.68
C VAL A 264 17.54 -16.50 -9.89
N GLU A 265 17.72 -16.40 -8.57
CA GLU A 265 17.59 -17.51 -7.62
C GLU A 265 16.77 -17.03 -6.43
N SER A 266 15.75 -17.79 -6.02
CA SER A 266 15.01 -17.56 -4.77
C SER A 266 15.53 -18.48 -3.66
N GLU A 267 15.44 -18.02 -2.42
CA GLU A 267 15.76 -18.83 -1.22
C GLU A 267 14.73 -19.93 -0.92
#